data_AF-A0A4R8WQC2-F1
#
_entry.id   AF-A0A4R8WQC2-F1
#
_cell.length_a   1.000
_cell.length_b   1.000
_cell.length_c   1.000
_cell.angle_alpha   90.00
_cell.angle_beta   90.00
_cell.angle_gamma   90.00
#
_symmetry.space_group_name_H-M   'P 1'
#
loop_
_entity.id
_entity.type
_entity.pdbx_description
1 polymer ?
#
loop_
_entity_poly.entity_id
_entity_poly.type
_entity_poly.pdbx_seq_one_letter_code
_entity_poly.pdbx_strand_id
1 'polypeptide(L)'
;MSPDTLAQLEGQVIELPSWAFGNSGTRFKVFGTPGTPRTIQEKISDAAQVHQVTGLSPKVALHIPWDKVDDYTGLREFAAEKGLALGTVNSNTFQDDAYKFGSLTHIDPKVRQMAID
;
A
#
# COMPACT_ATOMS: atom_id res chain seq x y z
N MET A 1 16.60 -14.25 23.57
CA MET A 1 17.42 -13.51 22.58
C MET A 1 18.52 -12.77 23.32
N SER A 2 19.70 -12.60 22.73
CA SER A 2 20.72 -11.76 23.35
C SER A 2 20.30 -10.28 23.30
N PRO A 3 20.84 -9.42 24.18
CA PRO A 3 20.63 -7.98 24.11
C PRO A 3 20.94 -7.40 22.72
N ASP A 4 21.99 -7.89 22.06
CA ASP A 4 22.36 -7.45 20.71
C ASP A 4 21.27 -7.76 19.67
N THR A 5 20.67 -8.95 19.74
CA THR A 5 19.56 -9.31 18.84
C THR A 5 18.33 -8.43 19.09
N LEU A 6 18.04 -8.10 20.34
CA LEU A 6 16.91 -7.22 20.67
C LEU A 6 17.11 -5.81 20.09
N ALA A 7 18.31 -5.23 20.29
CA ALA A 7 18.64 -3.91 19.74
C ALA A 7 18.58 -3.88 18.20
N GLN A 8 18.99 -4.96 17.53
CA GLN A 8 18.85 -5.07 16.07
C GLN A 8 17.39 -5.08 15.63
N LEU A 9 16.52 -5.82 16.34
CA LEU A 9 15.10 -5.91 16.01
C LEU A 9 14.35 -4.60 16.28
N GLU A 10 14.71 -3.84 17.32
CA GLU A 10 14.14 -2.52 17.59
C GLU A 10 14.35 -1.53 16.45
N GLY A 11 15.46 -1.65 15.70
CA GLY A 11 15.77 -0.81 14.54
C GLY A 11 15.12 -1.27 13.23
N GLN A 12 14.43 -2.43 13.20
CA GLN A 12 13.86 -2.99 11.99
C GLN A 12 12.59 -2.24 11.59
N VAL A 13 12.65 -1.52 10.46
CA VAL A 13 11.47 -0.90 9.86
C VAL A 13 10.75 -1.89 8.95
N ILE A 14 9.44 -2.02 9.11
CA ILE A 14 8.54 -2.85 8.30
C ILE A 14 7.47 -1.95 7.68
N GLU A 15 7.60 -1.68 6.38
CA GLU A 15 6.61 -0.91 5.63
C GLU A 15 5.31 -1.71 5.43
N LEU A 16 4.16 -1.08 5.69
CA LEU A 16 2.85 -1.73 5.58
C LEU A 16 2.21 -1.46 4.22
N PRO A 17 1.71 -2.47 3.51
CA PRO A 17 0.98 -2.27 2.26
C PRO A 17 -0.46 -1.79 2.52
N SER A 18 -0.86 -0.65 1.96
CA SER A 18 -2.23 -0.12 2.08
C SER A 18 -3.32 -1.15 1.71
N TRP A 19 -3.06 -1.95 0.68
CA TRP A 19 -4.01 -2.93 0.13
C TRP A 19 -4.26 -4.12 1.04
N ALA A 20 -3.44 -4.35 2.07
CA ALA A 20 -3.67 -5.42 3.04
C ALA A 20 -4.78 -5.09 4.06
N PHE A 21 -5.15 -3.81 4.20
CA PHE A 21 -6.21 -3.39 5.12
C PHE A 21 -7.62 -3.51 4.52
N GLY A 22 -7.73 -3.59 3.20
CA GLY A 22 -9.01 -3.85 2.53
C GLY A 22 -9.48 -5.29 2.70
N ASN A 23 -10.71 -5.58 2.27
CA ASN A 23 -11.19 -6.97 2.21
C ASN A 23 -10.34 -7.75 1.21
N SER A 24 -9.59 -8.72 1.70
CA SER A 24 -8.88 -9.68 0.87
C SER A 24 -9.81 -10.83 0.48
N GLY A 25 -9.54 -11.44 -0.66
CA GLY A 25 -10.26 -12.62 -1.09
C GLY A 25 -9.43 -13.42 -2.07
N THR A 26 -10.03 -14.52 -2.52
CA THR A 26 -9.44 -15.36 -3.56
C THR A 26 -10.22 -15.16 -4.86
N ARG A 27 -9.77 -15.82 -5.93
CA ARG A 27 -10.55 -15.94 -7.17
C ARG A 27 -11.96 -16.55 -7.00
N PHE A 28 -12.25 -17.15 -5.84
CA PHE A 28 -13.56 -17.76 -5.57
C PHE A 28 -14.54 -16.81 -4.88
N LYS A 29 -14.08 -16.07 -3.85
CA LYS A 29 -14.94 -15.18 -3.08
C LYS A 29 -14.14 -14.18 -2.25
N VAL A 30 -14.74 -13.00 -2.06
CA VAL A 30 -14.38 -12.00 -1.05
C VAL A 30 -15.49 -12.01 0.00
N PHE A 31 -15.12 -12.08 1.28
CA PHE A 31 -16.07 -11.95 2.40
C PHE A 31 -15.79 -10.63 3.11
N GLY A 32 -16.78 -9.74 3.15
CA GLY A 32 -16.63 -8.46 3.83
C GLY A 32 -16.73 -8.57 5.34
N THR A 33 -16.05 -7.68 6.06
CA THR A 33 -16.19 -7.49 7.51
C THR A 33 -16.67 -6.05 7.80
N PRO A 34 -17.58 -5.84 8.76
CA PRO A 34 -17.92 -4.49 9.21
C PRO A 34 -16.69 -3.74 9.70
N GLY A 35 -16.54 -2.48 9.28
CA GLY A 35 -15.40 -1.64 9.65
C GLY A 35 -14.19 -1.74 8.72
N THR A 36 -14.22 -2.57 7.66
CA THR A 36 -13.14 -2.56 6.65
C THR A 36 -12.97 -1.16 6.04
N PRO A 37 -11.74 -0.64 5.95
CA PRO A 37 -11.47 0.68 5.38
C PRO A 37 -11.84 0.75 3.89
N ARG A 38 -12.39 1.89 3.51
CA ARG A 38 -12.94 2.21 2.19
C ARG A 38 -12.14 3.30 1.49
N THR A 39 -11.42 4.11 2.25
CA THR A 39 -10.57 5.19 1.74
C THR A 39 -9.11 4.96 2.12
N ILE A 40 -8.18 5.61 1.42
CA ILE A 40 -6.76 5.54 1.78
C ILE A 40 -6.51 6.14 3.17
N GLN A 41 -7.24 7.17 3.58
CA GLN A 41 -7.14 7.75 4.93
C GLN A 41 -7.58 6.77 6.02
N GLU A 42 -8.63 5.98 5.77
CA GLU A 42 -9.04 4.90 6.68
C GLU A 42 -7.95 3.82 6.75
N LYS A 43 -7.39 3.38 5.60
CA LYS A 43 -6.26 2.43 5.56
C LYS A 43 -5.03 2.94 6.31
N ILE A 44 -4.68 4.23 6.18
CA ILE A 44 -3.58 4.87 6.91
C ILE A 44 -3.86 4.89 8.42
N SER A 45 -5.10 5.15 8.81
CA SER A 45 -5.49 5.12 10.24
C SER A 45 -5.35 3.72 10.82
N ASP A 46 -5.71 2.68 10.07
CA ASP A 46 -5.54 1.29 10.48
C ASP A 46 -4.05 0.89 10.53
N ALA A 47 -3.24 1.34 9.56
CA ALA A 47 -1.79 1.15 9.58
C ALA A 47 -1.14 1.84 10.80
N ALA A 48 -1.65 3.01 11.19
CA ALA A 48 -1.16 3.73 12.37
C ALA A 48 -1.47 2.95 13.65
N GLN A 49 -2.61 2.26 13.71
CA GLN A 49 -2.92 1.36 14.82
C GLN A 49 -1.92 0.20 14.91
N VAL A 50 -1.48 -0.36 13.79
CA VAL A 50 -0.42 -1.39 13.74
C VAL A 50 0.91 -0.81 14.22
N HIS A 51 1.28 0.38 13.77
CA HIS A 51 2.51 1.03 14.23
C HIS A 51 2.48 1.33 15.73
N GLN A 52 1.35 1.82 16.26
CA GLN A 52 1.19 2.13 17.68
C GLN A 52 1.48 0.91 18.57
N VAL A 53 1.05 -0.29 18.17
CA VAL A 53 1.22 -1.50 19.00
C VAL A 53 2.50 -2.27 18.72
N THR A 54 3.12 -2.06 17.56
CA THR A 54 4.37 -2.76 17.18
C THR A 54 5.62 -1.91 17.34
N GLY A 55 5.55 -0.60 17.15
CA GLY A 55 6.70 0.31 17.06
C GLY A 55 7.53 0.16 15.78
N LEU A 56 7.24 -0.81 14.90
CA LEU A 56 8.13 -1.18 13.78
C LEU A 56 7.64 -0.71 12.40
N SER A 57 6.41 -0.19 12.30
CA SER A 57 5.78 0.16 11.02
C SER A 57 5.51 1.66 10.77
N PRO A 58 6.52 2.54 10.78
CA PRO A 58 6.33 3.98 10.58
C PRO A 58 6.01 4.40 9.13
N LYS A 59 5.79 3.45 8.21
CA LYS A 59 5.60 3.72 6.78
C LYS A 59 4.47 2.89 6.18
N VAL A 60 3.75 3.49 5.22
CA VAL A 60 2.70 2.84 4.45
C VAL A 60 2.96 2.97 2.94
N ALA A 61 3.05 1.84 2.25
CA ALA A 61 3.17 1.78 0.80
C ALA A 61 1.83 2.04 0.13
N LEU A 62 1.84 2.79 -0.97
CA LEU A 62 0.66 3.10 -1.78
C LEU A 62 0.61 2.21 -3.02
N HIS A 63 -0.59 1.95 -3.51
CA HIS A 63 -0.81 1.25 -4.78
C HIS A 63 -1.72 2.08 -5.69
N ILE A 64 -1.20 2.53 -6.83
CA ILE A 64 -1.94 3.35 -7.78
C ILE A 64 -2.49 2.44 -8.89
N PRO A 65 -3.78 2.54 -9.26
CA PRO A 65 -4.71 3.62 -8.91
C PRO A 65 -5.61 3.35 -7.68
N TRP A 66 -5.44 2.25 -6.94
CA TRP A 66 -6.32 1.93 -5.80
C TRP A 66 -6.34 2.99 -4.69
N ASP A 67 -5.21 3.66 -4.49
CA ASP A 67 -5.00 4.72 -3.50
C ASP A 67 -4.81 6.08 -4.17
N LYS A 68 -5.31 6.25 -5.40
CA LYS A 68 -5.26 7.53 -6.09
C LYS A 68 -6.08 8.57 -5.32
N VAL A 69 -5.51 9.75 -5.16
CA VAL A 69 -6.16 10.94 -4.58
C VAL A 69 -5.84 12.15 -5.46
N ASP A 70 -6.67 13.17 -5.37
CA ASP A 70 -6.42 14.44 -6.07
C ASP A 70 -5.35 15.29 -5.39
N ASP A 71 -5.17 15.11 -4.07
CA ASP A 71 -4.19 15.85 -3.27
C ASP A 71 -3.29 14.91 -2.45
N TYR A 72 -2.12 14.61 -3.01
CA TYR A 72 -1.08 13.85 -2.32
C TYR A 72 -0.38 14.63 -1.20
N THR A 73 -0.42 15.98 -1.24
CA THR A 73 0.17 16.80 -0.18
C THR A 73 -0.65 16.63 1.08
N GLY A 74 -1.98 16.80 0.99
CA GLY A 74 -2.90 16.55 2.08
C GLY A 74 -2.86 15.11 2.58
N LEU A 75 -2.69 14.13 1.68
CA LEU A 75 -2.54 12.72 2.09
C LEU A 75 -1.25 12.49 2.91
N ARG A 76 -0.15 13.11 2.50
CA ARG A 76 1.13 13.04 3.23
C ARG A 76 1.02 13.70 4.60
N GLU A 77 0.36 14.85 4.69
CA GLU A 77 0.12 15.56 5.95
C GLU A 77 -0.74 14.71 6.90
N PHE A 78 -1.83 14.12 6.39
CA PHE A 78 -2.66 13.20 7.15
C PHE A 78 -1.86 11.99 7.68
N ALA A 79 -0.99 11.39 6.86
CA ALA A 79 -0.12 10.31 7.32
C ALA A 79 0.80 10.77 8.45
N ALA A 80 1.40 11.96 8.32
CA ALA A 80 2.30 12.53 9.32
C ALA A 80 1.58 12.80 10.65
N GLU A 81 0.33 13.29 10.61
CA GLU A 81 -0.52 13.47 11.80
C GLU A 81 -0.80 12.15 12.53
N LYS A 82 -0.80 11.02 11.80
CA LYS A 82 -0.96 9.67 12.34
C LYS A 82 0.37 9.02 12.77
N GLY A 83 1.49 9.75 12.71
CA GLY A 83 2.81 9.24 13.04
C GLY A 83 3.40 8.32 11.97
N LEU A 84 2.90 8.40 10.73
CA LEU A 84 3.36 7.60 9.60
C LEU A 84 3.94 8.49 8.49
N ALA A 85 4.79 7.90 7.65
CA ALA A 85 5.19 8.47 6.37
C ALA A 85 4.60 7.68 5.20
N LEU A 86 4.34 8.35 4.08
CA LEU A 86 4.08 7.66 2.83
C LEU A 86 5.37 7.01 2.32
N GLY A 87 5.24 5.74 1.96
CA GLY A 87 6.33 4.85 1.58
C GLY A 87 6.45 4.64 0.09
N THR A 88 6.80 3.42 -0.31
CA THR A 88 6.92 3.02 -1.71
C THR A 88 5.60 3.20 -2.48
N VAL A 89 5.68 3.67 -3.73
CA VAL A 89 4.55 3.72 -4.65
C VAL A 89 4.60 2.52 -5.59
N ASN A 90 3.50 1.78 -5.67
CA ASN A 90 3.36 0.58 -6.49
C ASN A 90 2.40 0.87 -7.66
N SER A 91 2.91 0.77 -8.89
CA SER A 91 2.11 0.91 -10.11
C SER A 91 1.29 -0.36 -10.39
N ASN A 92 0.03 -0.21 -10.81
CA ASN A 92 -0.79 -1.31 -11.30
C ASN A 92 -0.83 -1.34 -12.82
N THR A 93 -0.06 -2.25 -13.41
CA THR A 93 -0.09 -2.53 -14.86
C THR A 93 -0.47 -3.99 -15.13
N PHE A 94 -1.39 -4.52 -14.31
CA PHE A 94 -1.76 -5.94 -14.31
C PHE A 94 -3.27 -6.20 -14.25
N GLN A 95 -4.12 -5.18 -14.10
CA GLN A 95 -5.58 -5.34 -14.03
C GLN A 95 -6.36 -4.86 -15.25
N ASP A 96 -5.86 -3.87 -15.98
CA ASP A 96 -6.54 -3.35 -17.17
C ASP A 96 -6.58 -4.41 -18.29
N ASP A 97 -7.67 -4.47 -19.04
CA ASP A 97 -7.85 -5.41 -20.15
C ASP A 97 -6.75 -5.24 -21.22
N ALA A 98 -6.23 -4.02 -21.41
CA ALA A 98 -5.11 -3.75 -22.29
C ALA A 98 -3.84 -4.53 -21.90
N TYR A 99 -3.70 -4.88 -20.61
CA TYR A 99 -2.55 -5.59 -20.08
C TYR A 99 -2.70 -7.11 -20.05
N LYS A 100 -3.78 -7.67 -20.64
CA LYS A 100 -4.04 -9.11 -20.65
C LYS A 100 -2.86 -9.95 -21.16
N PHE A 101 -2.10 -9.45 -22.13
CA PHE A 101 -0.94 -10.13 -22.72
C PHE A 101 0.42 -9.53 -22.29
N GLY A 102 0.43 -8.72 -21.23
CA GLY A 102 1.61 -8.03 -20.69
C GLY A 102 1.47 -6.51 -20.69
N SER A 103 2.39 -5.82 -20.03
CA SER A 103 2.39 -4.35 -19.90
C SER A 103 3.69 -3.72 -20.41
N LEU A 104 4.68 -3.50 -19.55
CA LEU A 104 5.98 -2.90 -19.91
C LEU A 104 6.73 -3.70 -20.98
N THR A 105 6.43 -4.99 -21.11
CA THR A 105 7.03 -5.91 -22.07
C THR A 105 6.03 -6.40 -23.14
N HIS A 106 4.88 -5.75 -23.27
CA HIS A 106 3.86 -6.10 -24.26
C HIS A 106 4.39 -5.97 -25.70
N ILE A 107 3.90 -6.79 -26.63
CA ILE A 107 4.35 -6.77 -28.04
C ILE A 107 3.99 -5.46 -28.76
N ASP A 108 2.79 -4.94 -28.49
CA ASP A 108 2.30 -3.65 -29.01
C ASP A 108 3.00 -2.48 -28.30
N PRO A 109 3.73 -1.59 -29.02
CA PRO A 109 4.35 -0.39 -28.44
C PRO A 109 3.37 0.56 -27.77
N LYS A 110 2.11 0.63 -28.20
CA LYS A 110 1.10 1.52 -27.60
C LYS A 110 0.74 1.08 -26.18
N VAL A 111 0.65 -0.23 -25.95
CA VAL A 111 0.38 -0.79 -24.61
C VAL A 111 1.57 -0.57 -23.68
N ARG A 112 2.81 -0.68 -24.20
CA ARG A 112 4.01 -0.35 -23.41
C ARG A 112 4.03 1.13 -23.02
N GLN A 113 3.68 2.02 -23.93
CA GLN A 113 3.61 3.46 -23.64
C GLN A 113 2.53 3.75 -22.60
N MET A 114 1.35 3.15 -22.73
CA MET A 114 0.27 3.26 -21.74
C MET A 114 0.70 2.79 -20.33
N ALA A 115 1.60 1.81 -20.22
CA ALA A 115 2.14 1.34 -18.94
C ALA A 115 3.22 2.26 -18.33
N ILE A 116 3.77 3.18 -19.12
CA ILE A 116 4.78 4.16 -18.69
C ILE A 116 4.12 5.48 -18.26
N ASP A 117 3.03 5.86 -18.93
CA ASP A 117 2.24 7.08 -18.68
C ASP A 117 1.43 7.00 -17.36
#